data_AF-A0AAP3BC40-F1
#
_entry.id   AF-A0AAP3BC40-F1
#
_cell.length_a   1.000
_cell.length_b   1.000
_cell.length_c   1.000
_cell.angle_alpha   90.00
_cell.angle_beta   90.00
_cell.angle_gamma   90.00
#
_symmetry.space_group_name_H-M   'P 1'
#
loop_
_entity.id
_entity.type
_entity.pdbx_description
1 polymer ?
#
loop_
_entity_poly.entity_id
_entity_poly.type
_entity_poly.pdbx_seq_one_letter_code
_entity_poly.pdbx_strand_id
1 'polypeptide(L)' 'MAKSILNRELVHLRQRLLPSGKTTLYLDINYNGKRTTESLKLFLVPEQTAKDKRKNKETMMLAKIPSIGLPRLE' A
#
# COMPACT_ATOMS: atom_id res chain seq x y z
N MET A 1 -6.19 34.96 3.28
CA MET A 1 -4.99 34.28 2.76
C MET A 1 -5.18 32.78 2.92
N ALA A 2 -4.95 32.02 1.85
CA ALA A 2 -5.54 30.71 1.61
C ALA A 2 -4.86 29.56 2.36
N LYS A 3 -5.66 28.50 2.58
CA LYS A 3 -5.29 27.09 2.77
C LYS A 3 -4.57 26.72 4.08
N SER A 4 -5.34 26.66 5.16
CA SER A 4 -5.22 25.57 6.13
C SER A 4 -5.81 24.28 5.52
N ILE A 5 -5.22 23.77 4.43
CA ILE A 5 -5.55 22.43 3.95
C ILE A 5 -4.88 21.47 4.91
N LEU A 6 -5.66 21.05 5.89
CA LEU A 6 -5.66 19.70 6.44
C LEU A 6 -4.25 19.11 6.51
N ASN A 7 -3.60 19.33 7.65
CA ASN A 7 -2.43 18.58 8.11
C ASN A 7 -2.75 17.08 8.34
N ARG A 8 -3.72 16.54 7.59
CA ARG A 8 -4.12 15.13 7.57
C ARG A 8 -3.07 14.39 6.77
N GLU A 9 -2.43 13.45 7.42
CA GLU A 9 -1.55 12.49 6.79
C GLU A 9 -2.34 11.78 5.68
N LEU A 10 -2.00 12.05 4.42
CA LEU A 10 -2.62 11.38 3.28
C LEU A 10 -1.76 10.17 2.95
N VAL A 11 -2.26 8.99 3.32
CA VAL A 11 -1.66 7.71 2.97
C VAL A 11 -2.52 7.07 1.89
N HIS A 12 -1.94 6.86 0.70
CA HIS A 12 -2.61 6.15 -0.38
C HIS A 12 -1.94 4.81 -0.65
N LEU A 13 -2.71 3.72 -0.58
CA LEU A 13 -2.25 2.43 -1.07
C LEU A 13 -2.22 2.46 -2.61
N ARG A 14 -1.04 2.18 -3.18
CA ARG A 14 -0.83 2.11 -4.62
C ARG A 14 -0.30 0.74 -5.03
N GLN A 15 -0.46 0.47 -6.31
CA GLN A 15 -0.06 -0.78 -6.96
C GLN A 15 0.92 -0.46 -8.08
N ARG A 16 1.93 -1.31 -8.28
CA ARG A 16 2.84 -1.21 -9.42
C ARG A 16 3.11 -2.59 -9.99
N LEU A 17 2.87 -2.76 -11.29
CA LEU A 17 3.24 -3.96 -12.02
C LEU A 17 4.76 -4.04 -12.13
N LEU A 18 5.32 -5.18 -11.76
CA LEU A 18 6.74 -5.49 -11.92
C LEU A 18 6.98 -6.22 -13.25
N PRO A 19 8.19 -6.13 -13.83
CA PRO A 19 8.56 -6.88 -15.03
C PRO A 19 8.37 -8.41 -14.89
N SER A 20 8.38 -8.93 -13.66
CA SER A 20 8.13 -10.34 -13.36
C SER A 20 6.66 -10.77 -13.47
N GLY A 21 5.74 -9.85 -13.81
CA GLY A 21 4.29 -10.09 -13.88
C GLY A 21 3.56 -10.05 -12.53
N LYS A 22 4.27 -9.84 -11.43
CA LYS A 22 3.68 -9.60 -10.10
C LYS A 22 3.36 -8.13 -9.90
N THR A 23 2.37 -7.81 -9.09
CA THR A 23 2.06 -6.43 -8.71
C THR A 23 2.49 -6.18 -7.28
N THR A 24 3.41 -5.23 -7.06
CA THR A 24 3.82 -4.83 -5.70
C THR A 24 2.87 -3.78 -5.13
N LEU A 25 2.61 -3.86 -3.82
CA LEU A 25 1.83 -2.89 -3.06
C LEU A 25 2.75 -1.96 -2.27
N TYR A 26 2.49 -0.66 -2.33
CA TYR A 26 3.26 0.36 -1.62
C TYR A 26 2.37 1.50 -1.16
N LEU A 27 2.80 2.19 -0.11
CA LEU A 27 2.14 3.38 0.43
C LEU A 27 2.78 4.63 -0.17
N ASP A 28 1.93 5.55 -0.61
CA ASP A 28 2.30 6.91 -1.01
C ASP A 28 1.85 7.84 0.12
N ILE A 29 2.80 8.28 0.94
CA ILE A 29 2.57 8.98 2.20
C ILE A 29 2.93 10.45 1.99
N ASN A 30 1.99 11.34 2.29
CA ASN A 30 2.25 12.78 2.38
C ASN A 30 2.17 13.19 3.85
N TYR A 31 3.33 13.46 4.43
CA TYR A 31 3.48 13.84 5.82
C TYR A 31 4.27 15.15 5.91
N ASN A 32 3.67 16.18 6.52
CA ASN A 32 4.33 17.46 6.78
C ASN A 32 4.99 18.09 5.54
N GLY A 33 4.31 18.04 4.40
CA GLY A 33 4.83 18.55 3.11
C GLY A 33 5.92 17.68 2.45
N LYS A 34 6.32 16.56 3.06
CA LYS A 34 7.23 15.57 2.48
C LYS A 34 6.46 14.38 1.94
N ARG A 35 6.81 13.97 0.72
CA ARG A 35 6.26 12.78 0.07
C ARG A 35 7.24 11.63 0.22
N THR A 36 6.80 10.54 0.83
CA THR A 36 7.59 9.33 1.04
C THR A 36 6.83 8.14 0.47
N THR A 37 7.55 7.19 -0.11
CA THR A 37 6.98 5.92 -0.55
C THR A 37 7.53 4.78 0.29
N GLU A 38 6.65 3.95 0.86
CA GLU A 38 7.04 2.78 1.64
C GLU A 38 6.53 1.50 0.96
N SER A 39 7.43 0.54 0.73
CA SER A 39 7.04 -0.77 0.19
C SER A 39 6.45 -1.64 1.28
N LEU A 40 5.26 -2.20 1.04
CA LEU A 40 4.63 -3.12 1.99
C LEU A 40 5.24 -4.52 1.95
N LYS A 41 6.17 -4.79 1.01
CA LYS A 41 6.69 -6.14 0.69
C LYS A 41 5.58 -7.15 0.39
N LEU A 42 4.38 -6.66 0.03
CA LEU A 42 3.24 -7.45 -0.40
C LEU A 42 3.17 -7.46 -1.93
N PHE A 43 2.82 -8.61 -2.48
CA PHE A 43 2.79 -8.83 -3.92
C PHE A 43 1.53 -9.60 -4.31
N LEU A 44 0.81 -9.09 -5.31
CA LEU A 44 -0.24 -9.81 -6.00
C LEU A 44 0.37 -10.64 -7.13
N VAL A 45 -0.12 -11.86 -7.29
CA VAL A 45 0.26 -12.75 -8.37
C VAL A 45 -0.73 -12.63 -9.53
N PRO A 46 -0.33 -12.92 -10.78
CA PRO A 46 -1.27 -13.02 -11.89
C PRO A 46 -2.34 -14.06 -11.58
N GLU A 47 -3.61 -13.64 -11.63
CA GLU A 47 -4.75 -14.46 -11.24
C GLU A 47 -5.10 -15.48 -12.33
N GLN A 48 -4.50 -16.66 -12.25
CA GLN A 48 -4.77 -17.75 -13.19
C GLN A 48 -5.75 -18.77 -12.58
N THR A 49 -5.74 -18.93 -11.25
CA THR A 49 -6.55 -19.90 -10.53
C THR A 49 -7.41 -19.26 -9.44
N ALA A 50 -8.42 -20.00 -8.96
CA ALA A 50 -9.21 -19.58 -7.80
C ALA A 50 -8.35 -19.42 -6.52
N LYS A 51 -7.25 -20.19 -6.41
CA LYS A 51 -6.29 -20.07 -5.31
C LYS A 51 -5.55 -18.74 -5.36
N ASP A 52 -5.16 -18.29 -6.56
CA ASP A 52 -4.49 -17.00 -6.76
C ASP A 52 -5.41 -15.84 -6.38
N LYS A 53 -6.69 -15.90 -6.78
CA LYS A 53 -7.70 -14.90 -6.39
C LYS A 53 -7.88 -14.82 -4.87
N ARG A 54 -7.92 -15.97 -4.18
CA ARG A 54 -8.02 -16.00 -2.70
C ARG A 54 -6.78 -15.36 -2.06
N LYS A 55 -5.58 -15.76 -2.51
CA LYS A 55 -4.32 -15.21 -2.01
C LYS A 55 -4.20 -13.70 -2.23
N ASN A 56 -4.60 -13.21 -3.40
CA ASN A 56 -4.62 -11.78 -3.70
C ASN A 56 -5.62 -11.03 -2.83
N LYS A 57 -6.81 -11.61 -2.58
CA LYS A 57 -7.81 -11.04 -1.66
C LYS A 57 -7.28 -10.93 -0.23
N GLU A 58 -6.62 -11.96 0.27
CA GLU A 58 -5.96 -11.95 1.59
C GLU A 58 -4.85 -10.89 1.65
N THR A 59 -4.02 -10.82 0.61
CA THR A 59 -2.94 -9.82 0.49
C THR A 59 -3.51 -8.39 0.49
N MET A 60 -4.63 -8.15 -0.20
CA MET A 60 -5.31 -6.86 -0.21
C MET A 60 -5.97 -6.53 1.13
N MET A 61 -6.45 -7.52 1.89
CA MET A 61 -6.93 -7.29 3.26
C MET A 61 -5.77 -6.86 4.16
N LEU A 62 -4.64 -7.55 4.11
CA LEU A 62 -3.43 -7.18 4.87
C LEU A 62 -2.95 -5.76 4.54
N ALA A 63 -3.00 -5.37 3.26
CA ALA A 63 -2.62 -4.02 2.83
C ALA A 63 -3.62 -2.92 3.22
N LYS A 64 -4.89 -3.28 3.45
CA LYS A 64 -5.96 -2.34 3.85
C LYS A 64 -6.07 -2.14 5.35
N ILE A 65 -5.57 -3.07 6.17
CA ILE A 65 -5.49 -2.89 7.62
C ILE A 65 -4.58 -1.68 7.83
N PRO A 66 -5.12 -0.52 8.23
CA PRO A 66 -4.39 0.72 8.20
C PRO A 66 -3.15 0.61 9.10
N SER A 67 -2.03 1.15 8.61
CA SER A 67 -0.78 1.43 9.34
C SER A 67 -0.97 2.44 10.49
N ILE A 68 -2.06 2.32 11.26
CA ILE A 68 -2.33 3.07 12.49
C ILE A 68 -1.71 2.38 13.72
N GLY A 69 -1.09 1.20 13.59
CA GLY A 69 -0.49 0.57 14.75
C GLY A 69 0.18 -0.78 14.55
N LEU A 70 0.85 -1.03 13.42
CA LEU A 70 1.76 -2.17 13.37
C LEU A 70 3.05 -1.79 14.12
N PRO A 71 3.43 -2.49 15.21
CA PRO A 71 4.74 -2.31 15.79
C PRO A 71 5.76 -2.64 14.71
N ARG A 72 6.65 -1.67 14.46
CA ARG A 72 7.80 -1.84 13.59
C ARG A 72 8.59 -3.01 14.15
N LEU A 73 8.62 -4.15 13.44
CA LEU A 73 9.53 -5.23 13.76
C LEU A 73 10.93 -4.71 13.45
N GLU A 74 11.67 -4.37 14.51
CA GLU A 74 13.13 -4.17 14.49
C GLU A 74 13.86 -5.48 14.18
#